data_AF-A0A2P6QXS5-F1
#
_entry.id   AF-A0A2P6QXS5-F1
#
_cell.length_a   1.000
_cell.length_b   1.000
_cell.length_c   1.000
_cell.angle_alpha   90.00
_cell.angle_beta   90.00
_cell.angle_gamma   90.00
#
_symmetry.space_group_name_H-M   'P 1'
#
loop_
_entity.id
_entity.type
_entity.pdbx_description
1 polymer ?
#
loop_
_entity_poly.entity_id
_entity_poly.type
_entity_poly.pdbx_seq_one_letter_code
_entity_poly.pdbx_strand_id
1 'polypeptide(L)'
;MCISMYLVAYLVGNLHLTSAKSETIVTNFMGTLNLLGLLGGFVADAKLGRYLTVLLSATLTALGITLLTIATSVLRMRPPACEGNQECIEATGSQLALLYAALYLTALGGGGIKSNVSGFGSDQFDSSDPKEEKSLIFFFNRFYFGISIGSLFAVLVLVYIQDNIGR
;
A
#
# COMPACT_ATOMS: atom_id res chain seq x y z
N MET A 1 5.14 -2.29 -3.12
CA MET A 1 6.35 -3.15 -3.09
C MET A 1 6.78 -3.51 -1.67
N CYS A 2 6.93 -2.56 -0.74
CA CYS A 2 7.24 -2.88 0.66
C CYS A 2 6.10 -3.66 1.36
N ILE A 3 4.85 -3.22 1.20
CA ILE A 3 3.67 -3.89 1.79
C ILE A 3 3.58 -5.34 1.32
N SER A 4 3.87 -5.62 0.05
CA SER A 4 3.83 -6.97 -0.52
C SER A 4 4.86 -7.91 0.11
N MET A 5 6.10 -7.45 0.34
CA MET A 5 7.14 -8.29 0.94
C MET A 5 6.81 -8.65 2.39
N TYR A 6 6.38 -7.67 3.18
CA TYR A 6 5.94 -7.91 4.55
C TYR A 6 4.68 -8.78 4.61
N LEU A 7 3.72 -8.56 3.72
CA LEU A 7 2.47 -9.30 3.71
C LEU A 7 2.69 -10.79 3.42
N VAL A 8 3.60 -11.16 2.51
CA VAL A 8 3.97 -12.58 2.31
C VAL A 8 4.53 -13.17 3.60
N ALA A 9 5.50 -12.49 4.22
CA ALA A 9 6.12 -12.97 5.46
C ALA A 9 5.09 -13.10 6.60
N TYR A 10 4.14 -12.18 6.69
CA TYR A 10 3.06 -12.21 7.67
C TYR A 10 2.06 -13.35 7.41
N LEU A 11 1.63 -13.54 6.16
CA LEU A 11 0.66 -14.58 5.79
C LEU A 11 1.22 -16.00 6.00
N VAL A 12 2.49 -16.20 5.65
CA VAL A 12 3.19 -17.50 5.84
C VAL A 12 3.53 -17.71 7.31
N GLY A 13 4.10 -16.69 7.97
CA GLY A 13 4.65 -16.83 9.32
C GLY A 13 3.61 -16.77 10.45
N ASN A 14 2.59 -15.91 10.34
CA ASN A 14 1.61 -15.68 11.42
C ASN A 14 0.22 -16.26 11.12
N LEU A 15 -0.16 -16.40 9.85
CA LEU A 15 -1.47 -16.99 9.47
C LEU A 15 -1.36 -18.44 9.00
N HIS A 16 -0.13 -18.99 8.96
CA HIS A 16 0.17 -20.36 8.55
C HIS A 16 -0.40 -20.75 7.18
N LEU A 17 -0.52 -19.79 6.26
CA LEU A 17 -0.92 -20.06 4.88
C LEU A 17 0.25 -20.63 4.08
N THR A 18 -0.04 -21.44 3.08
CA THR A 18 0.96 -21.92 2.13
C THR A 18 1.57 -20.74 1.35
N SER A 19 2.87 -20.86 0.97
CA SER A 19 3.56 -19.82 0.18
C SER A 19 2.79 -19.47 -1.11
N ALA A 20 2.30 -20.51 -1.81
CA ALA A 20 1.53 -20.34 -3.04
C ALA A 20 0.24 -19.53 -2.87
N LYS A 21 -0.53 -19.78 -1.79
CA LYS A 21 -1.74 -18.99 -1.48
C LYS A 21 -1.35 -17.53 -1.16
N SER A 22 -0.31 -17.34 -0.36
CA SER A 22 0.15 -16.01 0.08
C SER A 22 0.63 -15.14 -1.08
N GLU A 23 1.43 -15.70 -1.99
CA GLU A 23 1.89 -15.03 -3.21
C GLU A 23 0.73 -14.62 -4.12
N THR A 24 -0.27 -15.49 -4.25
CA THR A 24 -1.48 -15.20 -5.04
C THR A 24 -2.26 -14.01 -4.45
N ILE A 25 -2.46 -13.99 -3.13
CA ILE A 25 -3.15 -12.89 -2.42
C ILE A 25 -2.43 -11.56 -2.65
N VAL A 26 -1.11 -11.57 -2.50
CA VAL A 26 -0.27 -10.38 -2.63
C VAL A 26 -0.25 -9.87 -4.08
N THR A 27 -0.17 -10.77 -5.04
CA THR A 27 -0.22 -10.42 -6.47
C THR A 27 -1.58 -9.87 -6.85
N ASN A 28 -2.67 -10.48 -6.38
CA ASN A 28 -4.03 -9.97 -6.58
C ASN A 28 -4.19 -8.57 -5.98
N PHE A 29 -3.71 -8.35 -4.76
CA PHE A 29 -3.72 -7.03 -4.12
C PHE A 29 -2.96 -5.98 -4.95
N MET A 30 -1.76 -6.32 -5.45
CA MET A 30 -0.98 -5.43 -6.31
C MET A 30 -1.69 -5.13 -7.64
N GLY A 31 -2.32 -6.14 -8.24
CA GLY A 31 -3.12 -6.00 -9.45
C GLY A 31 -4.32 -5.07 -9.21
N THR A 32 -5.08 -5.31 -8.14
CA THR A 32 -6.20 -4.46 -7.73
C THR A 32 -5.77 -3.02 -7.47
N LEU A 33 -4.63 -2.78 -6.82
CA LEU A 33 -4.11 -1.43 -6.59
C LEU A 33 -3.86 -0.68 -7.91
N ASN A 34 -3.27 -1.34 -8.91
CA ASN A 34 -3.01 -0.70 -10.20
C ASN A 34 -4.31 -0.48 -11.00
N LEU A 35 -5.24 -1.43 -10.99
CA LEU A 35 -6.57 -1.27 -11.62
C LEU A 35 -7.38 -0.14 -10.98
N LEU A 36 -7.40 -0.08 -9.65
CA LEU A 36 -8.06 1.00 -8.90
C LEU A 36 -7.35 2.33 -9.11
N GLY A 37 -6.04 2.34 -9.35
CA GLY A 37 -5.33 3.55 -9.75
C GLY A 37 -5.80 4.12 -11.08
N LEU A 38 -6.01 3.27 -12.10
CA LEU A 38 -6.59 3.68 -13.39
C LEU A 38 -8.00 4.26 -13.21
N LEU A 39 -8.85 3.57 -12.44
CA LEU A 39 -10.19 4.06 -12.13
C LEU A 39 -10.15 5.38 -11.34
N GLY A 40 -9.25 5.50 -10.37
CA GLY A 40 -9.06 6.71 -9.56
C GLY A 40 -8.60 7.90 -10.39
N GLY A 41 -7.78 7.69 -11.43
CA GLY A 41 -7.40 8.74 -12.38
C GLY A 41 -8.59 9.20 -13.22
N PHE A 42 -9.34 8.24 -13.79
CA PHE A 42 -10.55 8.54 -14.57
C PHE A 42 -11.58 9.34 -13.76
N VAL A 43 -11.80 8.93 -12.50
CA VAL A 43 -12.74 9.61 -11.59
C VAL A 43 -12.29 11.02 -11.24
N ALA A 44 -10.97 11.23 -11.05
CA ALA A 44 -10.41 12.56 -10.80
C ALA A 44 -10.63 13.50 -11.98
N ASP A 45 -10.35 13.03 -13.19
CA ASP A 45 -10.47 13.84 -14.41
C ASP A 45 -11.94 14.08 -14.81
N ALA A 46 -12.85 13.14 -14.52
CA ALA A 46 -14.25 13.24 -14.96
C ALA A 46 -15.18 14.01 -14.00
N LYS A 47 -14.97 13.94 -12.68
CA LYS A 47 -15.99 14.36 -11.69
C LYS A 47 -15.45 15.12 -10.48
N LEU A 48 -14.38 14.61 -9.85
CA LEU A 48 -13.96 15.04 -8.52
C LEU A 48 -12.87 16.11 -8.52
N GLY A 49 -12.11 16.22 -9.61
CA GLY A 49 -10.89 17.03 -9.66
C GLY A 49 -9.72 16.35 -8.93
N ARG A 50 -8.50 16.73 -9.31
CA ARG A 50 -7.27 16.08 -8.83
C ARG A 50 -7.03 16.28 -7.32
N TYR A 51 -7.25 17.48 -6.79
CA TYR A 51 -7.05 17.78 -5.37
C TYR A 51 -7.94 16.95 -4.45
N LEU A 52 -9.26 16.95 -4.68
CA LEU A 52 -10.20 16.19 -3.85
C LEU A 52 -9.95 14.68 -3.95
N THR A 53 -9.58 14.20 -5.13
CA THR A 53 -9.28 12.78 -5.31
C THR A 53 -8.04 12.37 -4.53
N VAL A 54 -6.97 13.17 -4.54
CA VAL A 54 -5.78 12.92 -3.71
C VAL A 54 -6.12 12.95 -2.22
N LEU A 55 -6.92 13.93 -1.78
CA LEU A 55 -7.30 14.06 -0.36
C LEU A 55 -8.14 12.86 0.12
N LEU A 56 -9.17 12.47 -0.64
CA LEU A 56 -10.01 11.31 -0.31
C LEU A 56 -9.21 10.00 -0.37
N SER A 57 -8.30 9.87 -1.34
CA SER A 57 -7.46 8.69 -1.46
C SER A 57 -6.48 8.60 -0.28
N ALA A 58 -5.92 9.72 0.18
CA ALA A 58 -5.05 9.79 1.34
C ALA A 58 -5.76 9.37 2.64
N THR A 59 -6.98 9.84 2.87
CA THR A 59 -7.77 9.43 4.05
C THR A 59 -8.13 7.95 4.01
N LEU A 60 -8.51 7.43 2.84
CA LEU A 60 -8.79 5.99 2.65
C LEU A 60 -7.54 5.13 2.91
N THR A 61 -6.37 5.53 2.40
CA THR A 61 -5.11 4.83 2.67
C THR A 61 -4.75 4.86 4.15
N ALA A 62 -4.88 6.01 4.81
CA ALA A 62 -4.59 6.13 6.23
C ALA A 62 -5.51 5.21 7.06
N LEU A 63 -6.80 5.16 6.74
CA LEU A 63 -7.76 4.25 7.38
C LEU A 63 -7.40 2.78 7.12
N GLY A 64 -7.08 2.42 5.89
CA GLY A 64 -6.69 1.06 5.51
C GLY A 64 -5.44 0.55 6.24
N ILE A 65 -4.40 1.39 6.32
CA ILE A 65 -3.18 1.05 7.06
C ILE A 65 -3.46 0.96 8.56
N THR A 66 -4.26 1.87 9.11
CA THR A 66 -4.63 1.84 10.54
C THR A 66 -5.39 0.55 10.89
N LEU A 67 -6.37 0.17 10.05
CA LEU A 67 -7.09 -1.10 10.16
C LEU A 67 -6.14 -2.30 10.08
N LEU A 68 -5.18 -2.26 9.15
CA LEU A 68 -4.16 -3.31 9.03
C LEU A 68 -3.29 -3.41 10.28
N THR A 69 -2.83 -2.28 10.83
CA THR A 69 -2.05 -2.22 12.07
C THR A 69 -2.85 -2.73 13.27
N ILE A 70 -4.14 -2.40 13.38
CA ILE A 70 -5.00 -2.94 14.44
C ILE A 70 -5.17 -4.44 14.27
N ALA A 71 -5.40 -4.92 13.05
CA ALA A 71 -5.53 -6.34 12.75
C ALA A 71 -4.26 -7.13 13.09
N THR A 72 -3.08 -6.55 12.91
CA THR A 72 -1.80 -7.21 13.23
C THR A 72 -1.35 -7.03 14.68
N SER A 73 -1.75 -5.96 15.39
CA SER A 73 -1.34 -5.70 16.78
C SER A 73 -2.22 -6.37 17.83
N VAL A 74 -3.49 -6.64 17.51
CA VAL A 74 -4.41 -7.29 18.45
C VAL A 74 -4.17 -8.80 18.44
N LEU A 75 -3.53 -9.30 19.50
CA LEU A 75 -3.19 -10.72 19.70
C LEU A 75 -4.41 -11.67 19.58
N ARG A 76 -5.62 -11.19 19.88
CA ARG A 76 -6.88 -11.94 19.74
C ARG A 76 -7.34 -12.15 18.29
N MET A 77 -6.74 -11.42 17.34
CA MET A 77 -7.04 -11.53 15.90
C MET A 77 -5.97 -12.30 15.13
N ARG A 78 -4.95 -12.82 15.82
CA ARG A 78 -4.03 -13.83 15.27
C ARG A 78 -4.45 -15.24 15.73
N PRO A 79 -4.26 -16.28 14.92
CA PRO A 79 -4.34 -17.65 15.42
C PRO A 79 -3.28 -17.87 16.53
N PRO A 80 -3.53 -18.76 17.50
CA PRO A 80 -2.57 -19.05 18.56
C PRO A 80 -1.23 -19.51 17.98
N ALA A 81 -0.13 -19.08 18.60
CA ALA A 81 1.22 -19.48 18.19
C ALA A 81 1.36 -21.01 18.24
N CYS A 82 1.95 -21.61 17.21
CA CYS A 82 2.15 -23.05 17.17
C CYS A 82 3.27 -23.45 18.13
N GLU A 83 2.93 -24.18 19.20
CA GLU A 83 3.88 -24.83 20.07
C GLU A 83 4.06 -26.30 19.64
N GLY A 84 5.28 -26.66 19.24
CA GLY A 84 5.69 -28.06 19.01
C GLY A 84 5.35 -28.65 17.64
N ASN A 85 5.13 -29.97 17.61
CA ASN A 85 5.03 -30.81 16.40
C ASN A 85 3.57 -31.02 15.92
N GLN A 86 2.68 -30.06 16.17
CA GLN A 86 1.25 -30.13 15.80
C GLN A 86 0.97 -29.32 14.52
N GLU A 87 -0.01 -29.78 13.73
CA GLU A 87 -0.51 -29.04 12.57
C GLU A 87 -1.11 -27.70 13.02
N CYS A 88 -0.51 -26.61 12.55
CA CYS A 88 -0.95 -25.25 12.84
C CYS A 88 -2.37 -25.01 12.33
N ILE A 89 -3.22 -24.42 13.20
CA ILE A 89 -4.59 -24.05 12.82
C ILE A 89 -4.53 -22.81 11.92
N GLU A 90 -5.05 -22.94 10.69
CA GLU A 90 -5.21 -21.82 9.75
C GLU A 90 -6.12 -20.73 10.35
N ALA A 91 -5.86 -19.46 10.00
CA ALA A 91 -6.60 -18.31 10.52
C ALA A 91 -8.13 -18.41 10.30
N THR A 92 -8.92 -17.96 11.28
CA THR A 92 -10.38 -18.02 11.21
C THR A 92 -10.92 -17.12 10.09
N GLY A 93 -11.99 -17.53 9.39
CA GLY A 93 -12.53 -16.80 8.24
C GLY A 93 -12.91 -15.33 8.52
N SER A 94 -13.31 -14.99 9.75
CA SER A 94 -13.59 -13.61 10.18
C SER A 94 -12.33 -12.74 10.29
N GLN A 95 -11.20 -13.30 10.75
CA GLN A 95 -9.90 -12.61 10.81
C GLN A 95 -9.37 -12.34 9.39
N LEU A 96 -9.54 -13.31 8.50
CA LEU A 96 -9.16 -13.19 7.09
C LEU A 96 -10.00 -12.13 6.36
N ALA A 97 -11.31 -12.06 6.65
CA ALA A 97 -12.20 -11.05 6.06
C ALA A 97 -11.80 -9.62 6.45
N LEU A 98 -11.43 -9.39 7.72
CA LEU A 98 -10.94 -8.09 8.16
C LEU A 98 -9.62 -7.71 7.47
N LEU A 99 -8.71 -8.69 7.32
CA LEU A 99 -7.44 -8.49 6.61
C LEU A 99 -7.69 -8.10 5.15
N TYR A 100 -8.57 -8.81 4.44
CA TYR A 100 -8.94 -8.46 3.07
C TYR A 100 -9.60 -7.09 2.96
N ALA A 101 -10.48 -6.74 3.89
CA ALA A 101 -11.09 -5.41 3.93
C ALA A 101 -10.04 -4.31 4.09
N ALA A 102 -9.08 -4.48 5.01
CA ALA A 102 -7.98 -3.54 5.21
C ALA A 102 -7.07 -3.44 3.97
N LEU A 103 -6.75 -4.57 3.34
CA LEU A 103 -5.96 -4.61 2.12
C LEU A 103 -6.68 -3.91 0.97
N TYR A 104 -7.94 -4.23 0.68
CA TYR A 104 -8.67 -3.59 -0.42
C TYR A 104 -8.91 -2.11 -0.19
N LEU A 105 -9.14 -1.69 1.06
CA LEU A 105 -9.25 -0.26 1.40
C LEU A 105 -7.92 0.48 1.15
N THR A 106 -6.81 -0.15 1.55
CA THR A 106 -5.46 0.37 1.27
C THR A 106 -5.16 0.41 -0.22
N ALA A 107 -5.58 -0.61 -0.99
CA ALA A 107 -5.42 -0.65 -2.44
C ALA A 107 -6.21 0.48 -3.13
N LEU A 108 -7.43 0.74 -2.68
CA LEU A 108 -8.29 1.80 -3.19
C LEU A 108 -7.66 3.17 -3.00
N GLY A 109 -7.27 3.52 -1.77
CA GLY A 109 -6.61 4.79 -1.50
C GLY A 109 -5.22 4.88 -2.17
N GLY A 110 -4.42 3.80 -2.08
CA GLY A 110 -3.05 3.81 -2.62
C GLY A 110 -3.03 3.97 -4.15
N GLY A 111 -3.97 3.33 -4.85
CA GLY A 111 -4.16 3.48 -6.28
C GLY A 111 -4.52 4.93 -6.65
N GLY A 112 -5.48 5.53 -5.95
CA GLY A 112 -5.95 6.89 -6.22
C GLY A 112 -4.90 7.98 -5.97
N ILE A 113 -4.03 7.81 -4.96
CA ILE A 113 -2.88 8.72 -4.75
C ILE A 113 -1.90 8.58 -5.91
N LYS A 114 -1.54 7.34 -6.29
CA LYS A 114 -0.52 7.06 -7.31
C LYS A 114 -0.87 7.68 -8.67
N SER A 115 -2.14 7.66 -9.07
CA SER A 115 -2.57 8.20 -10.37
C SER A 115 -2.68 9.73 -10.40
N ASN A 116 -2.94 10.38 -9.26
CA ASN A 116 -3.29 11.80 -9.23
C ASN A 116 -2.21 12.72 -8.65
N VAL A 117 -1.30 12.21 -7.82
CA VAL A 117 -0.31 13.04 -7.11
C VAL A 117 0.67 13.73 -8.06
N SER A 118 1.13 13.03 -9.12
CA SER A 118 2.06 13.61 -10.09
C SER A 118 1.37 14.66 -10.97
N GLY A 119 0.12 14.40 -11.37
CA GLY A 119 -0.67 15.36 -12.14
C GLY A 119 -0.97 16.63 -11.33
N PHE A 120 -1.37 16.46 -10.06
CA PHE A 120 -1.55 17.60 -9.16
C PHE A 120 -0.26 18.39 -8.96
N GLY A 121 0.90 17.73 -8.87
CA GLY A 121 2.20 18.40 -8.78
C GLY A 121 2.58 19.17 -10.05
N SER A 122 2.28 18.62 -11.24
CA SER A 122 2.54 19.32 -12.50
C SER A 122 1.62 20.51 -12.73
N ASP A 123 0.37 20.43 -12.27
CA ASP A 123 -0.62 21.51 -12.40
C ASP A 123 -0.20 22.80 -11.66
N GLN A 124 0.84 22.74 -10.80
CA GLN A 124 1.37 23.89 -10.07
C GLN A 124 2.34 24.77 -10.87
N PHE A 125 2.74 24.35 -12.07
CA PHE A 125 3.70 25.06 -12.92
C PHE A 125 3.06 25.39 -14.27
N ASP A 126 3.26 26.60 -14.78
CA ASP A 126 2.81 27.00 -16.11
C ASP A 126 3.84 26.62 -17.18
N SER A 127 3.47 25.71 -18.07
CA SER A 127 4.29 25.28 -19.21
C SER A 127 4.52 26.39 -20.25
N SER A 128 3.78 27.51 -20.17
CA SER A 128 3.90 28.64 -21.08
C SER A 128 5.05 29.57 -20.70
N ASP A 129 5.51 29.55 -19.44
CA ASP A 129 6.68 30.30 -18.99
C ASP A 129 7.94 29.40 -19.04
N PRO A 130 8.95 29.72 -19.88
CA PRO A 130 10.18 28.93 -19.97
C PRO A 130 10.99 28.84 -18.66
N LYS A 131 10.76 29.72 -17.68
CA LYS A 131 11.35 29.61 -16.34
C LYS A 131 10.63 28.57 -15.48
N GLU A 132 9.31 28.53 -15.56
CA GLU A 132 8.50 27.57 -14.80
C GLU A 132 8.62 26.16 -15.40
N GLU A 133 8.73 26.03 -16.72
CA GLU A 133 9.02 24.75 -17.39
C GLU A 133 10.33 24.11 -16.89
N LYS A 134 11.41 24.90 -16.77
CA LYS A 134 12.68 24.40 -16.18
C LYS A 134 12.51 23.99 -14.73
N SER A 135 11.68 24.70 -13.98
CA SER A 135 11.40 24.41 -12.57
C SER A 135 10.56 23.13 -12.41
N LEU A 136 9.63 22.87 -13.34
CA LEU A 136 8.85 21.63 -13.43
C LEU A 136 9.75 20.41 -13.64
N ILE A 137 10.70 20.49 -14.58
CA ILE A 137 11.67 19.41 -14.83
C ILE A 137 12.53 19.17 -13.58
N PHE A 138 13.00 20.24 -12.93
CA PHE A 138 13.76 20.14 -11.69
C PHE A 138 12.95 19.49 -10.56
N PHE A 139 11.66 19.86 -10.43
CA PHE A 139 10.73 19.25 -9.49
C PHE A 139 10.59 17.74 -9.73
N PHE A 140 10.32 17.31 -10.97
CA PHE A 140 10.17 15.89 -11.28
C PHE A 140 11.47 15.10 -11.05
N ASN A 141 12.63 15.66 -11.41
CA ASN A 141 13.91 15.03 -11.13
C ASN A 141 14.10 14.78 -9.63
N ARG A 142 13.79 15.77 -8.79
CA ARG A 142 13.88 15.64 -7.33
C ARG A 142 12.82 14.68 -6.77
N PHE A 143 11.61 14.71 -7.31
CA PHE A 143 10.51 13.84 -6.94
C PHE A 143 10.85 12.37 -7.17
N TYR A 144 11.30 12.00 -8.37
CA TYR A 144 11.70 10.63 -8.68
C TYR A 144 12.93 10.17 -7.90
N PHE A 145 13.90 11.06 -7.69
CA PHE A 145 15.04 10.77 -6.81
C PHE A 145 14.58 10.44 -5.38
N GLY A 146 13.63 11.21 -4.84
CA GLY A 146 13.02 10.96 -3.54
C GLY A 146 12.28 9.61 -3.48
N ILE A 147 11.50 9.27 -4.51
CA ILE A 147 10.81 7.97 -4.61
C ILE A 147 11.79 6.81 -4.61
N SER A 148 12.90 6.91 -5.35
CA SER A 148 13.92 5.87 -5.41
C SER A 148 14.60 5.66 -4.06
N ILE A 149 15.02 6.74 -3.38
CA ILE A 149 15.60 6.64 -2.02
C ILE A 149 14.58 6.07 -1.04
N GLY A 150 13.33 6.55 -1.08
CA GLY A 150 12.27 6.07 -0.21
C GLY A 150 11.98 4.58 -0.43
N SER A 151 12.02 4.11 -1.68
CA SER A 151 11.84 2.70 -2.03
C SER A 151 12.98 1.84 -1.50
N LEU A 152 14.23 2.33 -1.60
CA LEU A 152 15.40 1.66 -1.05
C LEU A 152 15.32 1.57 0.48
N PHE A 153 14.96 2.67 1.15
CA PHE A 153 14.78 2.69 2.60
C PHE A 153 13.65 1.75 3.05
N ALA A 154 12.54 1.70 2.30
CA ALA A 154 11.42 0.82 2.60
C ALA A 154 11.81 -0.66 2.53
N VAL A 155 12.53 -1.08 1.49
CA VAL A 155 12.93 -2.50 1.34
C VAL A 155 14.04 -2.90 2.33
N LEU A 156 14.95 -1.98 2.69
CA LEU A 156 16.03 -2.29 3.62
C LEU A 156 15.62 -2.13 5.08
N VAL A 157 15.19 -0.92 5.46
CA VAL A 157 14.99 -0.55 6.87
C VAL A 157 13.62 -0.96 7.37
N LEU A 158 12.54 -0.68 6.62
CA LEU A 158 11.20 -1.02 7.09
C LEU A 158 10.98 -2.53 7.15
N VAL A 159 11.43 -3.28 6.13
CA VAL A 159 11.36 -4.75 6.16
C VAL A 159 12.19 -5.29 7.32
N TYR A 160 13.40 -4.78 7.57
CA TYR A 160 14.23 -5.19 8.71
C TYR A 160 13.50 -4.98 10.06
N ILE A 161 12.91 -3.80 10.27
CA ILE A 161 12.15 -3.48 11.49
C ILE A 161 10.96 -4.43 11.63
N GLN A 162 10.19 -4.63 10.56
CA GLN A 162 9.01 -5.48 10.57
C GLN A 162 9.35 -6.96 10.82
N ASP A 163 10.48 -7.43 10.32
CA ASP A 163 10.87 -8.85 10.40
C ASP A 163 11.59 -9.20 11.72
N ASN A 164 12.34 -8.25 12.31
CA ASN A 164 13.13 -8.47 13.54
C ASN A 164 12.49 -7.90 14.81
N ILE A 165 11.73 -6.80 14.73
CA ILE A 165 11.11 -6.13 15.89
C ILE A 165 9.61 -6.38 15.93
N GLY A 166 8.97 -6.48 14.76
CA GLY A 166 7.52 -6.66 14.63
C GLY A 166 7.01 -8.11 14.67
N ARG A 167 7.92 -9.10 14.77
CA ARG A 167 7.57 -10.52 14.92
C ARG A 167 7.00 -10.80 16.30
#